data_AF-A0AAN7F6F8-F1
#
_entry.id   AF-A0AAN7F6F8-F1
#
_cell.length_a   1.000
_cell.length_b   1.000
_cell.length_c   1.000
_cell.angle_alpha   90.00
_cell.angle_beta   90.00
_cell.angle_gamma   90.00
#
_symmetry.space_group_name_H-M   'P 1'
#
loop_
_entity.id
_entity.type
_entity.pdbx_description
1 polymer ?
#
loop_
_entity_poly.entity_id
_entity_poly.type
_entity_poly.pdbx_seq_one_letter_code
_entity_poly.pdbx_strand_id
1 'polypeptide(L)'
;METAEKTVFGETQLGGTATVMRAAANLNVRAGLVDREINDPTKVSVAQGVSVTQTDVPGRRIFTESVDGQVVGQYVQSMPTQEAVLGIVQSPITIGEALEATVLSAGAKPVDQSDADAIQAAEARATGSDTIIPGGIAATAQSAAVFNAEVKREENKIKLGDVLTGATAKLPADKVATKQDAEAVGNAEWRNNLNQAPHPGGVVASISAAARLNENLNA
;
A
#
# COMPACT_ATOMS: atom_id res chain seq x y z
N MET A 1 14.82 -27.67 -22.40
CA MET A 1 15.34 -26.28 -22.29
C MET A 1 15.00 -25.39 -23.47
N GLU A 2 15.09 -25.85 -24.72
CA GLU A 2 14.75 -25.02 -25.90
C GLU A 2 13.31 -24.48 -25.89
N THR A 3 12.34 -25.34 -25.53
CA THR A 3 10.94 -24.94 -25.42
C THR A 3 10.75 -23.86 -24.36
N ALA A 4 11.38 -24.02 -23.19
CA ALA A 4 11.33 -23.04 -22.10
C ALA A 4 11.96 -21.70 -22.50
N GLU A 5 13.12 -21.70 -23.17
CA GLU A 5 13.74 -20.46 -23.67
C GLU A 5 12.86 -19.76 -24.71
N LYS A 6 12.24 -20.50 -25.64
CA LYS A 6 11.30 -19.91 -26.61
C LYS A 6 10.05 -19.36 -25.94
N THR A 7 9.53 -19.99 -24.89
CA THR A 7 8.38 -19.47 -24.15
C THR A 7 8.72 -18.17 -23.41
N VAL A 8 9.94 -18.04 -22.90
CA VAL A 8 10.34 -16.87 -22.09
C VAL A 8 10.91 -15.73 -22.95
N PHE A 9 11.70 -16.05 -23.98
CA PHE A 9 12.46 -15.08 -24.77
C PHE A 9 12.04 -15.02 -26.25
N GLY A 10 11.03 -15.79 -26.66
CA GLY A 10 10.54 -15.84 -28.05
C GLY A 10 11.43 -16.61 -29.02
N GLU A 11 12.72 -16.73 -28.70
CA GLU A 11 13.71 -17.45 -29.49
C GLU A 11 14.72 -18.17 -28.59
N THR A 12 15.40 -19.17 -29.15
CA THR A 12 16.47 -19.88 -28.44
C THR A 12 17.68 -18.98 -28.39
N GLN A 13 18.21 -18.74 -27.18
CA GLN A 13 19.28 -17.78 -26.99
C GLN A 13 20.63 -18.39 -27.39
N LEU A 14 21.38 -17.66 -28.22
CA LEU A 14 22.70 -18.08 -28.68
C LEU A 14 23.67 -18.05 -27.48
N GLY A 15 24.15 -19.23 -27.05
CA GLY A 15 24.95 -19.35 -25.82
C GLY A 15 24.12 -19.49 -24.53
N GLY A 16 22.79 -19.52 -24.64
CA GLY A 16 21.89 -19.83 -23.53
C GLY A 16 21.97 -21.29 -23.07
N THR A 17 21.28 -21.60 -21.98
CA THR A 17 21.28 -22.91 -21.33
C THR A 17 20.91 -24.04 -22.28
N ALA A 18 19.96 -23.80 -23.21
CA ALA A 18 19.59 -24.79 -24.22
C ALA A 18 20.72 -25.09 -25.21
N THR A 19 21.49 -24.07 -25.62
CA THR A 19 22.65 -24.22 -26.51
C THR A 19 23.76 -25.01 -25.82
N VAL A 20 24.05 -24.71 -24.55
CA VAL A 20 25.08 -25.40 -23.75
C VAL A 20 24.71 -26.87 -23.53
N MET A 21 23.45 -27.17 -23.18
CA MET A 21 23.00 -28.55 -23.02
C MET A 21 23.07 -29.34 -24.34
N ARG A 22 22.75 -28.70 -25.48
CA ARG A 22 22.87 -29.35 -26.79
C ARG A 22 24.33 -29.65 -27.14
N ALA A 23 25.25 -28.74 -26.83
CA ALA A 23 26.68 -28.96 -27.03
C ALA A 23 27.21 -30.10 -26.13
N ALA A 24 26.81 -30.14 -24.87
CA ALA A 24 27.18 -31.21 -23.94
C ALA A 24 26.64 -32.58 -24.39
N ALA A 25 25.39 -32.65 -24.84
CA ALA A 25 24.80 -33.88 -25.40
C ALA A 25 25.58 -34.37 -26.63
N ASN A 26 25.92 -33.48 -27.56
CA ASN A 26 26.72 -33.81 -28.74
C ASN A 26 28.13 -34.31 -28.38
N LEU A 27 28.75 -33.73 -27.35
CA LEU A 27 30.05 -34.19 -26.86
C LEU A 27 29.95 -35.58 -26.25
N ASN A 28 28.91 -35.88 -25.48
CA ASN A 28 28.70 -37.20 -24.88
C ASN A 28 28.46 -38.29 -25.93
N VAL A 29 27.71 -37.98 -27.00
CA VAL A 29 27.55 -38.87 -28.15
C VAL A 29 28.88 -39.08 -28.88
N ARG A 30 29.68 -38.02 -29.04
CA ARG A 30 30.99 -38.10 -29.71
C ARG A 30 32.03 -38.86 -28.88
N ALA A 31 31.93 -38.77 -27.56
CA ALA A 31 32.76 -39.51 -26.61
C ALA A 31 32.31 -40.98 -26.44
N GLY A 32 31.23 -41.40 -27.11
CA GLY A 32 30.70 -42.77 -27.02
C GLY A 32 30.06 -43.09 -25.67
N LEU A 33 29.74 -42.07 -24.86
CA LEU A 33 29.08 -42.24 -23.56
C LEU A 33 27.56 -42.44 -23.70
N VAL A 34 27.03 -42.24 -24.90
CA VAL A 34 25.62 -42.44 -25.25
C VAL A 34 25.57 -43.29 -26.51
N ASP A 35 25.01 -44.49 -26.41
CA ASP A 35 24.90 -45.43 -27.53
C ASP A 35 23.92 -44.91 -28.59
N ARG A 36 24.37 -44.87 -29.84
CA ARG A 36 23.56 -44.42 -30.98
C ARG A 36 22.46 -45.42 -31.37
N GLU A 37 22.60 -46.68 -30.98
CA GLU A 37 21.81 -47.80 -31.50
C GLU A 37 20.54 -48.12 -30.68
N ILE A 38 20.44 -47.61 -29.45
CA ILE A 38 19.24 -47.80 -28.59
C ILE A 38 18.23 -46.65 -28.74
N ASN A 39 18.60 -45.58 -29.44
CA ASN A 39 17.71 -44.45 -29.69
C ASN A 39 16.97 -44.61 -31.01
N ASP A 40 16.07 -45.59 -31.06
CA ASP A 40 14.90 -45.49 -31.93
C ASP A 40 14.09 -44.26 -31.46
N PRO A 41 13.96 -43.18 -32.25
CA PRO A 41 13.22 -41.98 -31.86
C PRO A 41 11.73 -42.25 -31.66
N THR A 42 11.24 -43.45 -32.00
CA THR A 42 9.87 -43.89 -31.68
C THR A 42 9.73 -44.59 -30.33
N LYS A 43 10.82 -44.90 -29.62
CA LYS A 43 10.79 -45.66 -28.35
C LYS A 43 11.46 -44.99 -27.16
N VAL A 44 12.27 -43.95 -27.35
CA VAL A 44 12.78 -43.14 -26.24
C VAL A 44 12.05 -41.81 -26.25
N SER A 45 11.13 -41.64 -25.30
CA SER A 45 10.49 -40.35 -25.07
C SER A 45 11.58 -39.36 -24.68
N VAL A 46 11.85 -38.40 -25.57
CA VAL A 46 12.87 -37.33 -25.45
C VAL A 46 12.66 -36.40 -24.22
N ALA A 47 11.72 -36.75 -23.35
CA ALA A 47 11.25 -36.01 -22.18
C ALA A 47 11.54 -36.72 -20.83
N GLN A 48 12.05 -37.96 -20.83
CA GLN A 48 12.22 -38.76 -19.60
C GLN A 48 13.61 -38.60 -18.98
N GLY A 49 13.85 -37.44 -18.39
CA GLY A 49 15.05 -37.29 -17.57
C GLY A 49 14.97 -36.10 -16.64
N VAL A 50 14.46 -34.96 -17.10
CA VAL A 50 14.29 -33.76 -16.29
C VAL A 50 12.96 -33.11 -16.64
N SER A 51 12.10 -32.90 -15.65
CA SER A 51 10.84 -32.18 -15.83
C SER A 51 10.68 -31.09 -14.79
N VAL A 52 10.14 -29.94 -15.22
CA VAL A 52 9.76 -28.85 -14.32
C VAL A 52 8.26 -28.70 -14.40
N THR A 53 7.57 -28.91 -13.28
CA THR A 53 6.12 -28.74 -13.18
C THR A 53 5.80 -27.48 -12.39
N GLN A 54 4.96 -26.62 -12.98
CA GLN A 54 4.38 -25.48 -12.28
C GLN A 54 3.09 -25.90 -11.59
N THR A 55 2.96 -25.57 -10.31
CA THR A 55 1.73 -25.71 -9.53
C THR A 55 1.35 -24.36 -8.97
N ASP A 56 0.23 -23.83 -9.44
CA ASP A 56 -0.36 -22.61 -8.90
C ASP A 56 -1.20 -22.97 -7.66
N VAL A 57 -0.83 -22.41 -6.51
CA VAL A 57 -1.64 -22.42 -5.29
C VAL A 57 -2.00 -20.98 -4.91
N PRO A 58 -3.06 -20.74 -4.14
CA PRO A 58 -3.40 -19.37 -3.72
C PRO A 58 -2.20 -18.65 -3.08
N GLY A 59 -1.78 -17.52 -3.66
CA GLY A 59 -0.70 -16.67 -3.17
C GLY A 59 0.72 -17.15 -3.45
N ARG A 60 0.89 -18.33 -4.05
CA ARG A 60 2.22 -18.87 -4.36
C ARG A 60 2.19 -19.68 -5.65
N ARG A 61 3.23 -19.52 -6.46
CA ARG A 61 3.51 -20.39 -7.59
C ARG A 61 4.71 -21.25 -7.24
N ILE A 62 4.53 -22.56 -7.33
CA ILE A 62 5.55 -23.54 -6.98
C ILE A 62 6.06 -24.16 -8.29
N PHE A 63 7.37 -24.08 -8.49
CA PHE A 63 8.05 -24.80 -9.57
C PHE A 63 8.78 -25.99 -8.96
N THR A 64 8.47 -27.19 -9.42
CA THR A 64 9.08 -28.43 -8.95
C THR A 64 9.91 -29.02 -10.06
N GLU A 65 11.22 -29.13 -9.85
CA GLU A 65 12.15 -29.81 -10.74
C GLU A 65 12.31 -31.26 -10.30
N SER A 66 12.16 -32.19 -11.23
CA SER A 66 12.29 -33.62 -10.98
C SER A 66 13.14 -34.31 -12.04
N VAL A 67 13.87 -35.33 -11.61
CA VAL A 67 14.65 -36.23 -12.46
C VAL A 67 14.10 -37.63 -12.30
N ASP A 68 13.66 -38.24 -13.40
CA ASP A 68 13.03 -39.58 -13.42
C ASP A 68 11.89 -39.76 -12.37
N GLY A 69 11.09 -38.69 -12.18
CA GLY A 69 9.99 -38.67 -11.20
C GLY A 69 10.40 -38.35 -9.75
N GLN A 70 11.70 -38.25 -9.45
CA GLN A 70 12.19 -37.84 -8.13
C GLN A 70 12.44 -36.33 -8.08
N VAL A 71 11.84 -35.63 -7.11
CA VAL A 71 12.03 -34.17 -6.95
C VAL A 71 13.47 -33.87 -6.53
N VAL A 72 14.15 -33.03 -7.31
CA VAL A 72 15.53 -32.59 -7.06
C VAL A 72 15.60 -31.12 -6.63
N GLY A 73 14.56 -30.33 -6.92
CA GLY A 73 14.52 -28.92 -6.56
C GLY A 73 13.10 -28.37 -6.50
N GLN A 74 12.86 -27.42 -5.60
CA GLN A 74 11.58 -26.72 -5.50
C GLN A 74 11.82 -25.23 -5.31
N TYR A 75 11.25 -24.42 -6.19
CA TYR A 75 11.30 -22.96 -6.12
C TYR A 75 9.89 -22.41 -5.88
N VAL A 76 9.74 -21.58 -4.84
CA VAL A 76 8.47 -20.97 -4.48
C VAL A 76 8.53 -19.49 -4.80
N GLN A 77 7.69 -19.05 -5.72
CA GLN A 77 7.48 -17.65 -6.04
C GLN A 77 6.23 -17.16 -5.32
N SER A 78 6.37 -16.14 -4.47
CA SER A 78 5.22 -15.43 -3.92
C SER A 78 4.49 -14.72 -5.05
N MET A 79 3.19 -14.98 -5.16
CA MET A 79 2.31 -14.29 -6.10
C MET A 79 1.35 -13.41 -5.30
N PRO A 80 0.97 -12.22 -5.77
CA PRO A 80 -0.11 -11.48 -5.15
C PRO A 80 -1.37 -12.36 -5.14
N THR A 81 -1.84 -12.76 -3.96
CA THR A 81 -3.10 -13.49 -3.80
C THR A 81 -4.23 -12.58 -4.28
N GLN A 82 -5.25 -13.15 -4.91
CA GLN A 82 -6.48 -12.42 -5.21
C GLN A 82 -7.18 -11.93 -3.92
N GLU A 83 -6.85 -12.47 -2.74
CA GLU A 83 -7.23 -11.90 -1.44
C GLU A 83 -6.52 -10.57 -1.11
N ALA A 84 -5.32 -10.31 -1.64
CA ALA A 84 -4.72 -8.98 -1.61
C ALA A 84 -5.42 -8.01 -2.60
N VAL A 85 -6.21 -8.55 -3.54
CA VAL A 85 -7.02 -7.78 -4.51
C VAL A 85 -8.49 -7.68 -4.06
N LEU A 86 -8.94 -8.51 -3.11
CA LEU A 86 -10.33 -8.59 -2.63
C LEU A 86 -10.50 -8.33 -1.12
N GLY A 87 -9.46 -7.82 -0.45
CA GLY A 87 -9.49 -7.41 0.95
C GLY A 87 -9.34 -5.90 1.19
N ILE A 88 -9.16 -5.11 0.13
CA ILE A 88 -9.29 -3.67 0.19
C ILE A 88 -10.30 -3.23 -0.88
N VAL A 89 -11.59 -3.43 -0.59
CA VAL A 89 -12.49 -2.31 -0.87
C VAL A 89 -11.95 -1.20 0.02
N GLN A 90 -11.01 -0.38 -0.48
CA GLN A 90 -10.63 0.83 0.24
C GLN A 90 -11.92 1.63 0.26
N SER A 91 -12.62 1.52 1.39
CA SER A 91 -13.73 2.39 1.67
C SER A 91 -13.14 3.80 1.61
N PRO A 92 -13.77 4.71 0.86
CA PRO A 92 -13.22 6.05 0.71
C PRO A 92 -13.06 6.67 2.10
N ILE A 93 -11.87 7.21 2.36
CA ILE A 93 -11.48 7.75 3.67
C ILE A 93 -12.31 9.00 3.93
N THR A 94 -12.95 9.04 5.09
CA THR A 94 -13.79 10.14 5.55
C THR A 94 -12.97 11.26 6.21
N ILE A 95 -13.61 12.42 6.43
CA ILE A 95 -12.96 13.54 7.12
C ILE A 95 -12.70 13.18 8.59
N GLY A 96 -13.62 12.48 9.26
CA GLY A 96 -13.43 11.99 10.63
C GLY A 96 -12.25 11.04 10.76
N GLU A 97 -12.12 10.09 9.83
CA GLU A 97 -10.97 9.18 9.80
C GLU A 97 -9.65 9.91 9.54
N ALA A 98 -9.65 10.92 8.67
CA ALA A 98 -8.47 11.74 8.43
C ALA A 98 -8.08 12.59 9.67
N LEU A 99 -9.07 13.09 10.41
CA LEU A 99 -8.85 13.78 11.69
C LEU A 99 -8.25 12.84 12.72
N GLU A 100 -8.77 11.63 12.85
CA GLU A 100 -8.24 10.63 13.78
C GLU A 100 -6.83 10.17 13.40
N ALA A 101 -6.53 10.04 12.11
CA ALA A 101 -5.18 9.74 11.62
C ALA A 101 -4.15 10.82 11.98
N THR A 102 -4.58 12.08 12.18
CA THR A 102 -3.71 13.19 12.61
C THR A 102 -3.10 12.93 13.99
N VAL A 103 -3.74 12.12 14.83
CA VAL A 103 -3.19 11.71 16.13
C VAL A 103 -1.85 10.97 15.96
N LEU A 104 -1.68 10.21 14.88
CA LEU A 104 -0.46 9.45 14.62
C LEU A 104 0.71 10.34 14.19
N SER A 105 0.43 11.40 13.43
CA SER A 105 1.46 12.29 12.85
C SER A 105 1.78 13.50 13.73
N ALA A 106 0.77 14.09 14.38
CA ALA A 106 0.88 15.33 15.13
C ALA A 106 0.24 15.26 16.52
N GLY A 107 -0.13 14.08 17.02
CA GLY A 107 -0.84 13.93 18.29
C GLY A 107 -0.13 14.52 19.52
N ALA A 108 1.21 14.61 19.50
CA ALA A 108 1.99 15.20 20.59
C ALA A 108 2.01 16.74 20.59
N LYS A 109 1.59 17.38 19.48
CA LYS A 109 1.58 18.82 19.29
C LYS A 109 0.51 19.46 20.20
N PRO A 110 0.85 20.49 20.99
CA PRO A 110 -0.13 21.33 21.66
C PRO A 110 -1.08 21.98 20.65
N VAL A 111 -2.37 22.00 20.96
CA VAL A 111 -3.37 22.68 20.11
C VAL A 111 -3.14 24.19 20.13
N ASP A 112 -3.02 24.79 18.96
CA ASP A 112 -3.00 26.25 18.77
C ASP A 112 -4.29 26.75 18.09
N GLN A 113 -4.42 28.08 17.94
CA GLN A 113 -5.61 28.69 17.35
C GLN A 113 -5.80 28.29 15.87
N SER A 114 -4.69 28.14 15.13
CA SER A 114 -4.72 27.75 13.72
C SER A 114 -5.22 26.31 13.56
N ASP A 115 -4.80 25.41 14.46
CA ASP A 115 -5.31 24.04 14.55
C ASP A 115 -6.82 24.03 14.85
N ALA A 116 -7.28 24.84 15.82
CA ALA A 116 -8.69 24.90 16.19
C ALA A 116 -9.57 25.35 15.03
N ASP A 117 -9.12 26.34 14.25
CA ASP A 117 -9.84 26.82 13.07
C ASP A 117 -9.84 25.80 11.93
N ALA A 118 -8.72 25.08 11.73
CA ALA A 118 -8.64 23.98 10.77
C ALA A 118 -9.59 22.84 11.15
N ILE A 119 -9.65 22.45 12.43
CA ILE A 119 -10.57 21.43 12.94
C ILE A 119 -12.02 21.89 12.78
N GLN A 120 -12.33 23.16 13.05
CA GLN A 120 -13.67 23.71 12.83
C GLN A 120 -14.07 23.65 11.37
N ALA A 121 -13.18 24.03 10.45
CA ALA A 121 -13.44 23.89 9.03
C ALA A 121 -13.68 22.43 8.67
N ALA A 122 -12.87 21.50 9.16
CA ALA A 122 -13.04 20.07 8.90
C ALA A 122 -14.40 19.55 9.40
N GLU A 123 -14.80 19.88 10.63
CA GLU A 123 -16.11 19.51 11.20
C GLU A 123 -17.28 20.09 10.39
N ALA A 124 -17.18 21.36 9.96
CA ALA A 124 -18.18 21.99 9.12
C ALA A 124 -18.30 21.30 7.75
N ARG A 125 -17.17 20.90 7.16
CA ARG A 125 -17.15 20.14 5.91
C ARG A 125 -17.72 18.75 6.07
N ALA A 126 -17.41 18.06 7.17
CA ALA A 126 -17.90 16.71 7.47
C ALA A 126 -19.42 16.69 7.64
N THR A 127 -19.96 17.66 8.37
CA THR A 127 -21.39 17.71 8.73
C THR A 127 -22.25 18.51 7.76
N GLY A 128 -21.65 19.34 6.92
CA GLY A 128 -22.35 20.31 6.07
C GLY A 128 -22.95 21.50 6.83
N SER A 129 -22.56 21.70 8.10
CA SER A 129 -23.03 22.78 8.96
C SER A 129 -21.88 23.74 9.28
N ASP A 130 -22.01 25.01 8.92
CA ASP A 130 -21.02 26.04 9.24
C ASP A 130 -21.07 26.50 10.71
N THR A 131 -22.01 25.98 11.50
CA THR A 131 -22.16 26.32 12.92
C THR A 131 -21.38 25.35 13.79
N ILE A 132 -20.59 25.87 14.74
CA ILE A 132 -19.90 25.07 15.76
C ILE A 132 -20.94 24.27 16.54
N ILE A 133 -20.77 22.95 16.57
CA ILE A 133 -21.67 22.05 17.28
C ILE A 133 -21.29 22.09 18.76
N PRO A 134 -22.22 22.45 19.69
CA PRO A 134 -21.92 22.44 21.11
C PRO A 134 -21.49 21.03 21.57
N GLY A 135 -20.31 20.93 22.19
CA GLY A 135 -19.73 19.64 22.59
C GLY A 135 -19.07 18.85 21.47
N GLY A 136 -19.00 19.40 20.25
CA GLY A 136 -18.27 18.84 19.12
C GLY A 136 -16.75 18.92 19.27
N ILE A 137 -16.05 18.37 18.28
CA ILE A 137 -14.58 18.35 18.24
C ILE A 137 -14.06 19.77 18.05
N ALA A 138 -14.71 20.57 17.20
CA ALA A 138 -14.32 21.96 16.98
C ALA A 138 -14.45 22.81 18.26
N ALA A 139 -15.55 22.65 19.01
CA ALA A 139 -15.74 23.34 20.29
C ALA A 139 -14.66 22.95 21.31
N THR A 140 -14.28 21.68 21.34
CA THR A 140 -13.21 21.15 22.20
C THR A 140 -11.85 21.72 21.79
N ALA A 141 -11.55 21.78 20.49
CA ALA A 141 -10.32 22.35 19.95
C ALA A 141 -10.19 23.84 20.28
N GLN A 142 -11.26 24.62 20.11
CA GLN A 142 -11.28 26.06 20.46
C GLN A 142 -11.03 26.27 21.96
N SER A 143 -11.68 25.46 22.82
CA SER A 143 -11.45 25.51 24.26
C SER A 143 -10.00 25.16 24.63
N ALA A 144 -9.42 24.16 23.95
CA ALA A 144 -8.05 23.74 24.13
C ALA A 144 -7.05 24.82 23.70
N ALA A 145 -7.28 25.48 22.56
CA ALA A 145 -6.43 26.57 22.08
C ALA A 145 -6.42 27.76 23.04
N VAL A 146 -7.61 28.19 23.52
CA VAL A 146 -7.73 29.28 24.51
C VAL A 146 -7.03 28.92 25.81
N PHE A 147 -7.24 27.71 26.32
CA PHE A 147 -6.56 27.23 27.52
C PHE A 147 -5.03 27.19 27.34
N ASN A 148 -4.55 26.65 26.22
CA ASN A 148 -3.13 26.54 25.92
C ASN A 148 -2.45 27.91 25.74
N ALA A 149 -3.18 28.94 25.32
CA ALA A 149 -2.66 30.30 25.21
C ALA A 149 -2.28 30.88 26.58
N GLU A 150 -2.97 30.48 27.65
CA GLU A 150 -2.72 30.93 29.02
C GLU A 150 -1.70 30.05 29.77
N VAL A 151 -1.51 28.80 29.33
CA VAL A 151 -0.64 27.82 29.98
C VAL A 151 0.81 27.93 29.48
N LYS A 152 1.72 28.26 30.40
CA LYS A 152 3.16 28.43 30.10
C LYS A 152 3.95 27.13 29.98
N ARG A 153 3.49 26.06 30.63
CA ARG A 153 4.19 24.76 30.69
C ARG A 153 3.68 23.86 29.59
N GLU A 154 4.54 23.49 28.64
CA GLU A 154 4.20 22.65 27.48
C GLU A 154 3.62 21.28 27.88
N GLU A 155 4.04 20.73 29.02
CA GLU A 155 3.56 19.46 29.55
C GLU A 155 2.09 19.50 30.01
N ASN A 156 1.58 20.69 30.34
CA ASN A 156 0.21 20.89 30.80
C ASN A 156 -0.74 21.30 29.67
N LYS A 157 -0.22 21.51 28.46
CA LYS A 157 -1.03 21.90 27.31
C LYS A 157 -1.80 20.69 26.77
N ILE A 158 -3.04 20.95 26.38
CA ILE A 158 -3.91 19.98 25.70
C ILE A 158 -3.35 19.76 24.29
N LYS A 159 -3.19 18.50 23.90
CA LYS A 159 -2.56 18.13 22.64
C LYS A 159 -3.60 17.73 21.59
N LEU A 160 -3.20 17.72 20.33
CA LEU A 160 -4.05 17.27 19.22
C LEU A 160 -4.55 15.84 19.44
N GLY A 161 -3.74 14.97 20.04
CA GLY A 161 -4.14 13.62 20.40
C GLY A 161 -5.34 13.58 21.36
N ASP A 162 -5.37 14.48 22.34
CA ASP A 162 -6.45 14.53 23.34
C ASP A 162 -7.78 14.96 22.72
N VAL A 163 -7.73 15.84 21.71
CA VAL A 163 -8.91 16.37 21.02
C VAL A 163 -9.42 15.41 19.94
N LEU A 164 -8.53 14.92 19.08
CA LEU A 164 -8.86 14.20 17.85
C LEU A 164 -9.02 12.68 18.03
N THR A 165 -8.63 12.11 19.17
CA THR A 165 -8.89 10.68 19.43
C THR A 165 -10.40 10.39 19.38
N GLY A 166 -10.80 9.39 18.60
CA GLY A 166 -12.20 9.03 18.39
C GLY A 166 -12.97 10.06 17.57
N ALA A 167 -12.31 10.85 16.70
CA ALA A 167 -12.98 11.88 15.90
C ALA A 167 -14.14 11.31 15.07
N THR A 168 -13.97 10.14 14.46
CA THR A 168 -15.02 9.48 13.67
C THR A 168 -16.29 9.21 14.48
N ALA A 169 -16.18 8.91 15.77
CA ALA A 169 -17.33 8.67 16.65
C ALA A 169 -17.95 9.96 17.22
N LYS A 170 -17.20 11.05 17.26
CA LYS A 170 -17.63 12.34 17.83
C LYS A 170 -18.32 13.25 16.81
N LEU A 171 -18.11 13.00 15.51
CA LEU A 171 -18.80 13.73 14.45
C LEU A 171 -20.25 13.21 14.30
N PRO A 172 -21.27 14.09 14.32
CA PRO A 172 -22.67 13.66 14.18
C PRO A 172 -23.03 13.24 12.75
N ALA A 173 -22.25 13.70 11.77
CA ALA A 173 -22.29 13.28 10.39
C ALA A 173 -20.88 13.38 9.83
N ASP A 174 -20.56 12.48 8.90
CA ASP A 174 -19.26 12.44 8.26
C ASP A 174 -19.42 12.16 6.77
N LYS A 175 -18.44 12.60 5.99
CA LYS A 175 -18.42 12.41 4.55
C LYS A 175 -17.02 12.06 4.07
N VAL A 176 -16.95 11.50 2.87
CA VAL A 176 -15.70 11.23 2.17
C VAL A 176 -14.88 12.50 1.99
N ALA A 177 -13.60 12.43 2.32
CA ALA A 177 -12.66 13.54 2.16
C ALA A 177 -12.39 13.83 0.67
N THR A 178 -12.50 15.10 0.27
CA THR A 178 -12.21 15.57 -1.09
C THR A 178 -11.09 16.61 -1.10
N LYS A 179 -10.53 16.89 -2.29
CA LYS A 179 -9.52 17.96 -2.44
C LYS A 179 -10.06 19.33 -2.00
N GLN A 180 -11.32 19.63 -2.33
CA GLN A 180 -11.96 20.88 -1.95
C GLN A 180 -12.07 21.03 -0.43
N ASP A 181 -12.28 19.92 0.29
CA ASP A 181 -12.29 19.94 1.75
C ASP A 181 -10.88 20.20 2.31
N ALA A 182 -9.85 19.56 1.74
CA ALA A 182 -8.46 19.80 2.12
C ALA A 182 -8.03 21.27 1.91
N GLU A 183 -8.42 21.87 0.77
CA GLU A 183 -8.15 23.28 0.47
C GLU A 183 -8.89 24.24 1.42
N ALA A 184 -10.15 23.95 1.73
CA ALA A 184 -10.94 24.75 2.66
C ALA A 184 -10.33 24.73 4.07
N VAL A 185 -9.89 23.56 4.54
CA VAL A 185 -9.22 23.40 5.83
C VAL A 185 -7.84 24.09 5.81
N GLY A 186 -7.11 23.98 4.70
CA GLY A 186 -5.86 24.71 4.46
C GLY A 186 -6.04 26.22 4.59
N ASN A 187 -7.08 26.77 3.95
CA ASN A 187 -7.38 28.19 4.02
C ASN A 187 -7.75 28.65 5.45
N ALA A 188 -8.41 27.80 6.23
CA ALA A 188 -8.71 28.08 7.63
C ALA A 188 -7.43 28.12 8.49
N GLU A 189 -6.54 27.13 8.31
CA GLU A 189 -5.24 27.09 8.98
C GLU A 189 -4.44 28.37 8.66
N TRP A 190 -4.37 28.75 7.38
CA TRP A 190 -3.65 29.95 6.92
C TRP A 190 -4.17 31.27 7.48
N ARG A 191 -5.49 31.43 7.59
CA ARG A 191 -6.11 32.71 7.99
C ARG A 191 -5.68 33.18 9.38
N ASN A 192 -5.33 32.24 10.26
CA ASN A 192 -4.99 32.55 11.65
C ASN A 192 -3.58 32.07 12.05
N ASN A 193 -2.75 31.69 11.07
CA ASN A 193 -1.37 31.27 11.31
C ASN A 193 -0.40 32.44 11.13
N LEU A 194 0.26 32.83 12.22
CA LEU A 194 1.27 33.89 12.22
C LEU A 194 2.51 33.55 11.37
N ASN A 195 2.80 32.26 11.15
CA ASN A 195 3.95 31.77 10.39
C ASN A 195 3.65 31.48 8.92
N GLN A 196 2.40 31.66 8.46
CA GLN A 196 2.00 31.52 7.05
C GLN A 196 2.45 30.18 6.41
N ALA A 197 2.38 29.07 7.14
CA ALA A 197 2.68 27.75 6.59
C ALA A 197 1.87 26.65 7.31
N PRO A 198 1.20 25.75 6.57
CA PRO A 198 0.51 24.59 7.17
C PRO A 198 1.47 23.77 8.01
N HIS A 199 1.02 23.27 9.17
CA HIS A 199 1.89 22.47 10.01
C HIS A 199 2.19 21.13 9.34
N PRO A 200 3.48 20.73 9.19
CA PRO A 200 3.82 19.43 8.62
C PRO A 200 3.19 18.30 9.43
N GLY A 201 2.41 17.44 8.78
CA GLY A 201 1.73 16.32 9.45
C GLY A 201 0.52 16.71 10.32
N GLY A 202 0.08 17.98 10.28
CA GLY A 202 -1.13 18.43 10.95
C GLY A 202 -2.43 18.03 10.22
N VAL A 203 -3.53 18.66 10.62
CA VAL A 203 -4.89 18.36 10.14
C VAL A 203 -5.01 18.44 8.61
N VAL A 204 -4.46 19.50 8.01
CA VAL A 204 -4.49 19.71 6.55
C VAL A 204 -3.75 18.62 5.80
N ALA A 205 -2.60 18.17 6.32
CA ALA A 205 -1.80 17.14 5.69
C ALA A 205 -2.55 15.80 5.67
N SER A 206 -3.20 15.44 6.77
CA SER A 206 -3.99 14.20 6.87
C SER A 206 -5.20 14.22 5.93
N ILE A 207 -5.94 15.32 5.89
CA ILE A 207 -7.11 15.45 4.98
C ILE A 207 -6.66 15.49 3.51
N SER A 208 -5.52 16.13 3.21
CA SER A 208 -4.93 16.11 1.86
C SER A 208 -4.50 14.71 1.44
N ALA A 209 -3.92 13.93 2.35
CA ALA A 209 -3.53 12.55 2.09
C ALA A 209 -4.77 11.67 1.84
N ALA A 210 -5.81 11.81 2.68
CA ALA A 210 -7.08 11.12 2.51
C ALA A 210 -7.73 11.45 1.15
N ALA A 211 -7.81 12.74 0.79
CA ALA A 211 -8.35 13.17 -0.50
C ALA A 211 -7.59 12.57 -1.69
N ARG A 212 -6.25 12.55 -1.65
CA ARG A 212 -5.42 11.95 -2.71
C ARG A 212 -5.64 10.45 -2.85
N LEU A 213 -5.78 9.74 -1.72
CA LEU A 213 -6.08 8.31 -1.73
C LEU A 213 -7.47 8.04 -2.32
N ASN A 214 -8.46 8.87 -1.96
CA ASN A 214 -9.82 8.75 -2.49
C ASN A 214 -9.92 9.01 -3.99
N GLU A 215 -9.10 9.91 -4.53
CA GLU A 215 -9.04 10.13 -5.99
C GLU A 215 -8.51 8.91 -6.73
N ASN A 216 -7.49 8.25 -6.20
CA ASN A 216 -6.92 7.04 -6.80
C ASN A 216 -7.88 5.85 -6.76
N LEU A 217 -8.89 5.89 -5.88
CA LEU A 217 -9.94 4.87 -5.79
C LEU A 217 -11.07 5.08 -6.79
N ASN A 218 -11.22 6.30 -7.29
CA ASN A 218 -12.23 6.68 -8.27
C ASN A 218 -11.66 6.78 -9.70
N ALA A 219 -10.38 6.42 -9.91
CA ALA A 219 -9.65 6.48 -11.19
C ALA A 219 -9.51 5.09 -11.82
#